data_AF-A0A9X9LWL0-F1
#
_entry.id   AF-A0A9X9LWL0-F1
#
_cell.length_a   1.000
_cell.length_b   1.000
_cell.length_c   1.000
_cell.angle_alpha   90.00
_cell.angle_beta   90.00
_cell.angle_gamma   90.00
#
_symmetry.space_group_name_H-M   'P 1'
#
loop_
_entity.id
_entity.type
_entity.pdbx_description
1 polymer ?
#
loop_
_entity_poly.entity_id
_entity_poly.type
_entity_poly.pdbx_seq_one_letter_code
_entity_poly.pdbx_strand_id
1 'polypeptide(L)'
;MKIDAFHYIQLGTVYRGLSVVPDEEVIEMYEGSHVPLEQMSDFYGKSSHGNTMKQFMDIFSLPEMSLLSCVNEYFLKNNIDYEPVHLYKDVKDSIRDVHIKGIMYSAIEADIGT
;
A
#
# COMPACT_ATOMS: atom_id res chain seq x y z
N MET A 1 1.59 6.67 -2.37
CA MET A 1 2.77 7.54 -2.45
C MET A 1 3.63 7.06 -3.60
N LYS A 2 4.08 7.96 -4.48
CA LYS A 2 5.14 7.66 -5.45
C LYS A 2 6.46 8.22 -4.95
N ILE A 3 7.52 7.48 -5.18
CA ILE A 3 8.90 7.84 -4.85
C ILE A 3 9.72 7.75 -6.14
N ASP A 4 10.63 8.68 -6.36
CA ASP A 4 11.56 8.63 -7.49
C ASP A 4 12.77 7.71 -7.23
N ALA A 5 13.65 7.62 -8.22
CA ALA A 5 14.85 6.78 -8.15
C ALA A 5 15.91 7.25 -7.11
N PHE A 6 15.75 8.46 -6.56
CA PHE A 6 16.64 9.06 -5.57
C PHE A 6 16.00 9.10 -4.16
N HIS A 7 14.91 8.36 -3.97
CA HIS A 7 14.14 8.25 -2.72
C HIS A 7 13.42 9.54 -2.30
N TYR A 8 13.16 10.44 -3.24
CA TYR A 8 12.31 11.61 -2.98
C TYR A 8 10.84 11.27 -3.21
N ILE A 9 10.01 11.64 -2.23
CA ILE A 9 8.56 11.63 -2.33
C ILE A 9 8.16 12.58 -3.45
N GLN A 10 7.41 12.09 -4.43
CA GLN A 10 6.79 12.94 -5.42
C GLN A 10 5.56 13.62 -4.77
N LEU A 11 5.69 14.90 -4.41
CA LEU A 11 4.60 15.70 -3.84
C LEU A 11 3.35 15.70 -4.73
N GLY A 12 2.17 15.80 -4.11
CA GLY A 12 0.87 15.60 -4.74
C GLY A 12 0.51 14.15 -5.11
N THR A 13 1.37 13.17 -4.79
CA THR A 13 1.12 11.74 -5.07
C THR A 13 0.95 10.88 -3.81
N VAL A 14 0.88 11.53 -2.65
CA VAL A 14 0.61 10.89 -1.37
C VAL A 14 -0.90 10.90 -1.14
N TYR A 15 -1.45 9.74 -0.79
CA TYR A 15 -2.87 9.54 -0.59
C TYR A 15 -3.11 8.88 0.78
N ARG A 16 -4.15 9.34 1.46
CA ARG A 16 -4.74 8.70 2.64
C ARG A 16 -6.15 8.28 2.23
N GLY A 17 -6.38 6.98 2.11
CA GLY A 17 -7.56 6.45 1.42
C GLY A 17 -7.52 6.80 -0.07
N LEU A 18 -8.52 7.53 -0.55
CA LEU A 18 -8.60 8.06 -1.91
C LEU A 18 -8.39 9.58 -1.98
N SER A 19 -8.12 10.22 -0.84
CA SER A 19 -7.88 11.66 -0.75
C SER A 19 -6.39 11.97 -0.79
N VAL A 20 -6.01 12.98 -1.58
CA VAL A 20 -4.63 13.49 -1.61
C VAL A 20 -4.31 14.13 -0.25
N VAL A 21 -3.14 13.82 0.30
CA VAL A 21 -2.63 14.45 1.52
C VAL A 21 -1.94 15.76 1.14
N PRO A 22 -2.22 16.89 1.83
CA PRO A 22 -1.52 18.16 1.59
C PRO A 22 0.00 18.01 1.70
N ASP A 23 0.73 18.69 0.84
CA ASP A 23 2.19 18.56 0.78
C ASP A 23 2.87 19.02 2.08
N GLU A 24 2.31 20.02 2.76
CA GLU A 24 2.81 20.49 4.05
C GLU A 24 2.73 19.40 5.13
N GLU A 25 1.61 18.65 5.15
CA GLU A 25 1.41 17.53 6.09
C GLU A 25 2.37 16.38 5.77
N VAL A 26 2.61 16.10 4.48
CA VAL A 26 3.60 15.10 4.05
C VAL A 26 5.00 15.48 4.52
N ILE A 27 5.41 16.73 4.29
CA ILE A 27 6.74 17.22 4.67
C ILE A 27 6.92 17.17 6.19
N GLU A 28 5.89 17.50 6.96
CA GLU A 28 5.91 17.38 8.43
C GLU A 28 6.06 15.92 8.88
N MET A 29 5.27 15.01 8.32
CA MET A 29 5.31 13.57 8.69
C MET A 29 6.64 12.90 8.39
N TYR A 30 7.32 13.30 7.32
CA TYR A 30 8.57 12.67 6.85
C TYR A 30 9.82 13.50 7.15
N GLU A 31 9.69 14.61 7.89
CA GLU A 31 10.77 15.56 8.20
C GLU A 31 11.52 16.03 6.93
N GLY A 32 10.76 16.25 5.86
CA GLY A 32 11.26 16.55 4.51
C GLY A 32 10.60 15.67 3.45
N SER A 33 11.21 15.64 2.26
CA SER A 33 10.72 14.85 1.12
C SER A 33 11.60 13.63 0.81
N HIS A 34 12.73 13.46 1.48
CA HIS A 34 13.64 12.35 1.21
C HIS A 34 13.42 11.21 2.21
N VAL A 35 13.10 10.02 1.71
CA VAL A 35 12.86 8.86 2.57
C VAL A 35 14.15 8.04 2.78
N PRO A 36 14.59 7.80 4.02
CA PRO A 36 15.76 6.98 4.29
C PRO A 36 15.63 5.54 3.76
N LEU A 37 16.72 4.99 3.22
CA LEU A 37 16.81 3.61 2.72
C LEU A 37 16.42 2.57 3.78
N GLU A 38 16.77 2.82 5.04
CA GLU A 38 16.47 1.92 6.17
C GLU A 38 14.97 1.76 6.44
N GLN A 39 14.13 2.66 5.93
CA GLN A 39 12.67 2.57 6.04
C GLN A 39 12.06 1.77 4.87
N MET A 40 12.83 1.42 3.83
CA MET A 40 12.33 0.67 2.67
C MET A 40 12.49 -0.85 2.87
N SER A 41 11.38 -1.60 2.86
CA SER A 41 11.32 -2.95 3.42
C SER A 41 11.89 -4.08 2.55
N ASP A 42 11.79 -3.94 1.23
CA ASP A 42 11.87 -5.12 0.36
C ASP A 42 13.26 -5.33 -0.24
N PHE A 43 13.99 -4.25 -0.59
CA PHE A 43 15.27 -4.35 -1.30
C PHE A 43 16.50 -4.17 -0.39
N TYR A 44 16.35 -3.45 0.73
CA TYR A 44 17.47 -3.00 1.56
C TYR A 44 17.54 -3.69 2.94
N GLY A 45 16.70 -4.69 3.17
CA GLY A 45 16.62 -5.43 4.44
C GLY A 45 15.50 -4.95 5.36
N LYS A 46 15.23 -5.70 6.44
CA LYS A 46 14.22 -5.31 7.43
C LYS A 46 14.76 -4.12 8.24
N SER A 47 13.99 -3.04 8.29
CA SER A 47 14.26 -1.92 9.20
C SER A 47 14.41 -2.44 10.64
N SER A 48 15.48 -2.04 11.32
CA SER A 48 15.68 -2.26 12.75
C SER A 48 14.68 -1.50 13.62
N HIS A 49 13.95 -0.52 13.04
CA HIS A 49 13.07 0.41 13.74
C HIS A 49 11.57 0.14 13.57
N GLY A 50 11.17 -1.06 13.09
CA GLY A 50 9.78 -1.52 13.09
C GLY A 50 8.85 -0.87 12.04
N ASN A 51 9.22 0.29 11.49
CA ASN A 51 8.47 0.97 10.44
C ASN A 51 9.06 0.65 9.06
N THR A 52 8.44 -0.31 8.37
CA THR A 52 8.85 -0.75 7.04
C THR A 52 7.84 -0.32 5.99
N MET A 53 8.27 0.48 5.02
CA MET A 53 7.48 0.82 3.83
C MET A 53 7.48 -0.32 2.82
N LYS A 54 6.29 -0.81 2.48
CA LYS A 54 6.08 -1.83 1.44
C LYS A 54 6.20 -1.20 0.05
N GLN A 55 6.95 -1.86 -0.84
CA GLN A 55 6.97 -1.50 -2.25
C GLN A 55 5.99 -2.38 -3.04
N PHE A 56 5.15 -1.74 -3.85
CA PHE A 56 4.17 -2.36 -4.75
C PHE A 56 4.76 -2.37 -6.17
N MET A 57 5.43 -3.47 -6.53
CA MET A 57 6.36 -3.52 -7.68
C MET A 57 5.83 -4.28 -8.88
N ASP A 58 4.77 -5.07 -8.73
CA ASP A 58 4.24 -5.93 -9.78
C ASP A 58 2.79 -5.58 -10.14
N ILE A 59 2.28 -6.16 -11.21
CA ILE A 59 0.90 -5.94 -11.67
C ILE A 59 -0.14 -6.47 -10.66
N PHE A 60 0.22 -7.47 -9.85
CA PHE A 60 -0.64 -8.05 -8.82
C PHE A 60 -0.75 -7.16 -7.58
N SER A 61 0.15 -6.18 -7.45
CA SER A 61 0.12 -5.17 -6.41
C SER A 61 -0.98 -4.12 -6.63
N LEU A 62 -1.46 -3.94 -7.87
CA LEU A 62 -2.47 -2.92 -8.18
C LEU A 62 -3.81 -3.21 -7.48
N PRO A 63 -4.38 -4.44 -7.51
CA PRO A 63 -5.56 -4.78 -6.72
C PRO A 63 -5.36 -4.63 -5.21
N GLU A 64 -4.19 -5.03 -4.68
CA GLU A 64 -3.88 -4.91 -3.25
C GLU A 64 -3.85 -3.44 -2.80
N MET A 65 -3.13 -2.59 -3.54
CA MET A 65 -3.07 -1.14 -3.27
C MET A 65 -4.44 -0.48 -3.40
N SER A 66 -5.21 -0.86 -4.41
CA SER A 66 -6.56 -0.32 -4.63
C SER A 66 -7.52 -0.71 -3.50
N LEU A 67 -7.49 -1.98 -3.08
CA LEU A 67 -8.31 -2.46 -1.96
C LEU A 67 -7.93 -1.76 -0.66
N LEU A 68 -6.63 -1.62 -0.38
CA LEU A 68 -6.13 -0.88 0.79
C LEU A 68 -6.64 0.56 0.81
N SER A 69 -6.56 1.27 -0.31
CA SER A 69 -7.07 2.64 -0.44
C SER A 69 -8.59 2.71 -0.24
N CYS A 70 -9.36 1.79 -0.82
CA CYS A 70 -10.82 1.76 -0.69
C CYS A 70 -11.29 1.49 0.75
N VAL A 71 -10.68 0.52 1.43
CA VAL A 71 -11.05 0.18 2.83
C VAL A 71 -10.66 1.33 3.78
N ASN A 72 -9.48 1.90 3.57
CA ASN A 72 -9.03 3.05 4.35
C ASN A 72 -9.98 4.25 4.17
N GLU A 73 -10.34 4.58 2.93
CA GLU A 73 -11.34 5.63 2.63
C GLU A 73 -12.69 5.35 3.30
N TYR A 74 -13.15 4.09 3.30
CA TYR A 74 -14.38 3.69 3.97
C TYR A 74 -14.30 3.93 5.49
N PHE A 75 -13.21 3.55 6.14
CA PHE A 75 -13.03 3.79 7.57
C PHE A 75 -13.04 5.28 7.92
N LEU A 76 -12.31 6.09 7.15
CA LEU A 76 -12.27 7.55 7.34
C LEU A 76 -13.66 8.18 7.20
N LYS A 77 -14.40 7.85 6.14
CA LYS A 77 -15.74 8.39 5.89
C LYS A 77 -16.78 8.01 6.95
N ASN A 78 -16.58 6.86 7.61
CA ASN A 78 -17.51 6.34 8.61
C ASN A 78 -17.03 6.54 10.06
N ASN A 79 -15.92 7.26 10.28
CA ASN A 79 -15.30 7.46 11.59
C ASN A 79 -15.05 6.13 12.33
N ILE A 80 -14.54 5.13 11.60
CA ILE A 80 -14.14 3.85 12.18
C ILE A 80 -12.66 3.95 12.53
N ASP A 81 -12.33 3.77 13.80
CA ASP A 81 -10.94 3.71 14.24
C ASP A 81 -10.27 2.43 13.75
N TYR A 82 -9.02 2.54 13.30
CA TYR A 82 -8.23 1.42 12.82
C TYR A 82 -6.74 1.67 13.06
N GLU A 83 -5.98 0.58 13.16
CA GLU A 83 -4.53 0.61 13.20
C GLU A 83 -3.99 0.29 11.79
N PRO A 84 -3.24 1.20 11.12
CA PRO A 84 -2.78 1.01 9.74
C PRO A 84 -2.06 -0.32 9.48
N VAL A 85 -1.26 -0.82 10.44
CA VAL A 85 -0.53 -2.09 10.31
C VAL A 85 -1.49 -3.28 10.25
N HIS A 86 -2.55 -3.27 11.06
CA HIS A 86 -3.56 -4.33 11.07
C HIS A 86 -4.42 -4.28 9.81
N LEU A 87 -4.83 -3.08 9.38
CA LEU A 87 -5.56 -2.91 8.12
C LEU A 87 -4.75 -3.45 6.92
N TYR A 88 -3.47 -3.09 6.82
CA TYR A 88 -2.60 -3.63 5.78
C TYR A 88 -2.47 -5.16 5.85
N LYS A 89 -2.31 -5.72 7.06
CA LYS A 89 -2.23 -7.17 7.24
C LYS A 89 -3.50 -7.88 6.76
N ASP A 90 -4.68 -7.38 7.13
CA ASP A 90 -5.95 -7.99 6.77
C ASP A 90 -6.19 -7.94 5.25
N VAL A 91 -5.85 -6.81 4.61
CA VAL A 91 -5.91 -6.69 3.14
C VAL A 91 -4.95 -7.68 2.48
N LYS A 92 -3.71 -7.74 2.95
CA LYS A 92 -2.69 -8.65 2.41
C LYS A 92 -3.07 -10.12 2.56
N ASP A 93 -3.57 -10.51 3.72
CA ASP A 93 -4.01 -11.88 3.98
C ASP A 93 -5.24 -12.23 3.12
N SER A 94 -6.15 -11.28 2.88
CA SER A 94 -7.30 -11.47 1.98
C SER A 94 -6.87 -11.69 0.53
N ILE A 95 -5.92 -10.90 0.02
CA ILE A 95 -5.36 -11.08 -1.33
C ILE A 95 -4.62 -12.41 -1.45
N ARG A 96 -3.82 -12.76 -0.43
CA ARG A 96 -3.10 -14.03 -0.36
C ARG A 96 -4.07 -15.21 -0.43
N ASP A 97 -5.18 -15.15 0.29
CA ASP A 97 -6.18 -16.21 0.33
C ASP A 97 -6.81 -16.47 -1.04
N VAL A 98 -7.15 -15.41 -1.79
CA VAL A 98 -7.71 -15.51 -3.15
C VAL A 98 -6.75 -16.26 -4.09
N HIS A 99 -5.44 -16.01 -3.96
CA HIS A 99 -4.41 -16.69 -4.75
C HIS A 99 -4.18 -18.13 -4.30
N ILE A 100 -3.97 -18.38 -3.00
CA ILE A 100 -3.60 -19.71 -2.48
C ILE A 100 -4.76 -20.69 -2.57
N LYS A 101 -6.00 -20.24 -2.35
CA LYS A 101 -7.20 -21.09 -2.46
C LYS A 101 -7.61 -21.35 -3.90
N GLY A 102 -6.92 -20.77 -4.88
CA GLY A 102 -7.17 -20.99 -6.30
C GLY A 102 -8.44 -20.37 -6.85
N ILE A 103 -9.08 -19.46 -6.09
CA ILE A 103 -10.35 -18.82 -6.48
C ILE A 103 -10.17 -18.01 -7.76
N MET A 104 -9.11 -17.20 -7.81
CA MET A 104 -8.79 -16.39 -8.99
C MET A 104 -8.48 -17.27 -10.21
N TYR A 105 -7.63 -18.29 -10.04
CA TYR A 105 -7.23 -19.17 -11.15
C TYR A 105 -8.43 -19.92 -11.72
N SER A 106 -9.30 -20.46 -10.85
CA SER A 106 -10.52 -21.17 -11.27
C SER A 106 -11.47 -20.26 -12.07
N ALA A 107 -11.60 -18.99 -11.66
CA ALA A 107 -12.42 -18.02 -12.37
C ALA A 107 -11.85 -17.68 -13.76
N ILE A 108 -10.53 -17.52 -13.86
CA ILE A 108 -9.85 -17.26 -15.14
C ILE A 108 -9.97 -18.47 -16.06
N GLU A 109 -9.74 -19.69 -15.55
CA GLU A 109 -9.83 -20.93 -16.33
C GLU A 109 -11.23 -21.13 -16.93
N ALA A 110 -12.28 -20.73 -16.21
CA ALA A 110 -13.66 -20.81 -16.68
C ALA A 110 -14.01 -19.81 -17.81
N ASP A 111 -13.23 -18.75 -17.98
CA ASP A 111 -13.49 -17.64 -18.92
C ASP A 111 -12.34 -17.43 -19.92
N ILE A 112 -11.43 -18.41 -20.06
CA ILE A 112 -10.27 -18.29 -20.96
C ILE A 112 -10.63 -18.39 -22.46
N GLY A 113 -11.90 -18.62 -22.78
CA GLY A 113 -12.42 -18.80 -24.13
C GLY A 113 -11.99 -20.14 -24.73
N THR A 114 -12.88 -21.12 -24.69
CA THR A 114 -12.80 -22.34 -25.52
C THR A 114 -13.75 -22.26 -26.71
#